data_AF-A0A3B6NQE6-F1
#
_entry.id   AF-A0A3B6NQE6-F1
#
_cell.length_a   1.000
_cell.length_b   1.000
_cell.length_c   1.000
_cell.angle_alpha   90.00
_cell.angle_beta   90.00
_cell.angle_gamma   90.00
#
_symmetry.space_group_name_H-M   'P 1'
#
loop_
_entity.id
_entity.type
_entity.pdbx_description
1 polymer ?
#
loop_
_entity_poly.entity_id
_entity_poly.type
_entity_poly.pdbx_seq_one_letter_code
_entity_poly.pdbx_strand_id
1 'polypeptide(L)'
;MAKKRKRSSDAPASAAVEKPDDSAPERPERTLFGFKDQPDSPAEPASRDAGPFFRNKEKVLITCSRRIIYRYRHLMQNVVSLLPHAKKDSKVESKQSKGSALNELVELRSCSSCLFFECRKQKDLYLWMVKSPAGPSVKFLVNAVHTMEELKLTGNHLKGSRPLLTFSSNFDQQPHWKLLKEMITQIFATPKDHRKAKPFHDHVFVFSIVDDHIWFRNYQISVPHNEIDKVDKGGLDKMTLVEVGPRYCLNPIKIFGGSFGGPTLYENPFYVSPNQIRALEKRKKAGKYAKKVKAKVRRKMHEMENTLEPDEFADLWKGED
;
A
#
# COMPACT_ATOMS: atom_id res chain seq x y z
N MET A 1 -92.67 -3.90 8.73
CA MET A 1 -92.30 -4.94 7.75
C MET A 1 -91.49 -4.30 6.62
N ALA A 2 -90.40 -4.96 6.25
CA ALA A 2 -89.66 -4.95 4.97
C ALA A 2 -89.42 -3.63 4.17
N LYS A 3 -88.19 -3.13 4.35
CA LYS A 3 -87.27 -2.43 3.42
C LYS A 3 -87.60 -2.43 1.91
N LYS A 4 -87.56 -1.25 1.28
CA LYS A 4 -86.52 -0.87 0.29
C LYS A 4 -86.51 0.65 0.04
N ARG A 5 -85.44 1.33 0.46
CA ARG A 5 -85.22 2.78 0.30
C ARG A 5 -84.88 3.12 -1.16
N LYS A 6 -85.70 3.95 -1.79
CA LYS A 6 -85.43 4.69 -3.03
C LYS A 6 -85.17 6.13 -2.60
N ARG A 7 -83.95 6.66 -2.79
CA ARG A 7 -83.59 8.04 -2.44
C ARG A 7 -84.19 8.98 -3.48
N SER A 8 -85.15 9.81 -3.07
CA SER A 8 -85.50 11.05 -3.75
C SER A 8 -84.79 12.22 -3.07
N SER A 9 -84.43 13.16 -3.91
CA SER A 9 -83.80 14.46 -3.69
C SER A 9 -84.54 15.35 -2.72
N ASP A 10 -83.80 16.04 -1.85
CA ASP A 10 -83.93 17.49 -1.61
C ASP A 10 -82.82 17.97 -0.65
N ALA A 11 -81.98 18.88 -1.13
CA ALA A 11 -81.33 19.92 -0.34
C ALA A 11 -80.83 21.04 -1.29
N PRO A 12 -80.99 22.34 -0.92
CA PRO A 12 -80.84 23.46 -1.83
C PRO A 12 -79.45 24.13 -1.81
N ALA A 13 -79.29 25.02 -2.79
CA ALA A 13 -78.17 25.88 -3.19
C ALA A 13 -77.12 26.34 -2.15
N SER A 14 -75.85 26.23 -2.57
CA SER A 14 -74.78 27.18 -2.20
C SER A 14 -73.72 27.28 -3.31
N ALA A 15 -73.56 28.51 -3.81
CA ALA A 15 -72.38 29.18 -4.38
C ALA A 15 -71.35 28.42 -5.24
N ALA A 16 -71.05 29.01 -6.41
CA ALA A 16 -70.03 28.62 -7.37
C ALA A 16 -68.62 28.48 -6.75
N VAL A 17 -67.94 27.37 -7.06
CA VAL A 17 -66.50 27.19 -6.90
C VAL A 17 -65.96 26.52 -8.16
N GLU A 18 -64.93 27.14 -8.73
CA GLU A 18 -64.23 26.80 -9.97
C GLU A 18 -63.61 25.38 -9.90
N LYS A 19 -63.57 24.68 -11.05
CA LYS A 19 -62.83 23.42 -11.19
C LYS A 19 -61.33 23.73 -11.18
N PRO A 20 -60.50 23.05 -10.37
CA PRO A 20 -59.06 23.16 -10.51
C PRO A 20 -58.60 22.40 -11.77
N ASP A 21 -57.73 23.04 -12.54
CA ASP A 21 -57.01 22.47 -13.68
C ASP A 21 -56.22 21.22 -13.24
N ASP A 22 -56.53 20.07 -13.85
CA ASP A 22 -55.74 18.84 -13.72
C ASP A 22 -54.62 18.87 -14.78
N SER A 23 -53.59 19.66 -14.53
CA SER A 23 -52.34 19.65 -15.31
C SER A 23 -51.16 19.39 -14.39
N ALA A 24 -50.98 18.12 -14.03
CA ALA A 24 -49.73 17.68 -13.42
C ALA A 24 -48.56 17.91 -14.43
N PRO A 25 -47.44 18.52 -14.02
CA PRO A 25 -46.31 18.73 -14.92
C PRO A 25 -45.72 17.39 -15.35
N GLU A 26 -45.43 17.25 -16.65
CA GLU A 26 -44.79 16.04 -17.21
C GLU A 26 -43.46 15.77 -16.51
N ARG A 27 -43.29 14.52 -16.06
CA ARG A 27 -42.09 14.08 -15.35
C ARG A 27 -40.90 14.02 -16.34
N PRO A 28 -39.76 14.65 -16.04
CA PRO A 28 -38.62 14.68 -16.96
C PRO A 28 -38.05 13.28 -17.23
N GLU A 29 -37.68 13.01 -18.48
CA GLU A 29 -37.09 11.74 -18.91
C GLU A 29 -35.75 11.47 -18.18
N ARG A 30 -35.62 10.27 -17.62
CA ARG A 30 -34.41 9.83 -16.91
C ARG A 30 -33.40 9.22 -17.89
N THR A 31 -32.16 9.71 -17.85
CA THR A 31 -31.01 9.01 -18.44
C THR A 31 -30.16 8.37 -17.34
N LEU A 32 -29.21 7.51 -17.73
CA LEU A 32 -28.32 6.72 -16.86
C LEU A 32 -27.51 7.55 -15.84
N PHE A 33 -27.48 8.88 -15.98
CA PHE A 33 -26.73 9.80 -15.11
C PHE A 33 -27.57 10.91 -14.44
N GLY A 34 -28.90 10.90 -14.54
CA GLY A 34 -29.79 11.85 -13.84
C GLY A 34 -30.85 12.54 -14.72
N PHE A 35 -31.59 13.49 -14.12
CA PHE A 35 -32.62 14.30 -14.78
C PHE A 35 -31.98 15.42 -15.61
N LYS A 36 -32.60 15.75 -16.76
CA LYS A 36 -32.12 16.77 -17.70
C LYS A 36 -32.97 18.04 -17.54
N ASP A 37 -32.37 19.12 -17.04
CA ASP A 37 -33.03 20.43 -16.98
C ASP A 37 -32.97 21.12 -18.36
N GLN A 38 -34.04 21.84 -18.73
CA GLN A 38 -34.15 22.56 -20.01
C GLN A 38 -33.24 23.80 -20.07
N PRO A 39 -32.70 24.18 -21.24
CA PRO A 39 -31.75 25.28 -21.37
C PRO A 39 -32.45 26.60 -21.75
N ASP A 40 -32.59 27.52 -20.81
CA ASP A 40 -32.97 28.92 -21.09
C ASP A 40 -31.77 29.86 -20.89
N SER A 41 -31.08 30.20 -21.98
CA SER A 41 -30.46 31.51 -22.29
C SER A 41 -29.45 31.42 -23.47
N PRO A 42 -29.31 32.46 -24.31
CA PRO A 42 -28.53 32.42 -25.55
C PRO A 42 -27.02 32.51 -25.32
N ALA A 43 -26.29 31.78 -26.15
CA ALA A 43 -24.88 31.42 -26.03
C ALA A 43 -23.87 32.58 -26.15
N GLU A 44 -22.95 32.65 -25.18
CA GLU A 44 -21.53 32.86 -25.49
C GLU A 44 -20.92 31.49 -25.88
N PRO A 45 -19.92 31.41 -26.79
CA PRO A 45 -19.43 30.14 -27.29
C PRO A 45 -18.58 29.43 -26.22
N ALA A 46 -19.25 28.73 -25.30
CA ALA A 46 -18.63 27.76 -24.42
C ALA A 46 -17.98 26.69 -25.30
N SER A 47 -16.65 26.62 -25.22
CA SER A 47 -15.82 25.60 -25.86
C SER A 47 -16.43 24.22 -25.68
N ARG A 48 -16.80 23.59 -26.80
CA ARG A 48 -17.29 22.21 -26.87
C ARG A 48 -16.22 21.27 -26.26
N ASP A 49 -16.70 20.32 -25.48
CA ASP A 49 -15.96 19.17 -24.92
C ASP A 49 -14.89 19.45 -23.84
N ALA A 50 -15.36 19.74 -22.63
CA ALA A 50 -14.59 19.43 -21.42
C ALA A 50 -15.44 18.56 -20.48
N GLY A 51 -15.54 17.26 -20.78
CA GLY A 51 -15.79 16.28 -19.73
C GLY A 51 -14.77 16.46 -18.59
N PRO A 52 -15.00 15.95 -17.37
CA PRO A 52 -14.14 16.22 -16.21
C PRO A 52 -12.67 16.04 -16.58
N PHE A 53 -11.94 17.15 -16.66
CA PHE A 53 -10.58 17.19 -17.17
C PHE A 53 -9.72 16.25 -16.31
N PHE A 54 -9.30 15.13 -16.88
CA PHE A 54 -8.58 14.11 -16.12
C PHE A 54 -7.21 14.67 -15.72
N ARG A 55 -7.09 15.04 -14.44
CA ARG A 55 -5.99 15.86 -13.92
C ARG A 55 -4.72 15.05 -13.63
N ASN A 56 -4.80 13.73 -13.58
CA ASN A 56 -3.69 12.88 -13.16
C ASN A 56 -2.73 12.60 -14.33
N LYS A 57 -1.62 13.35 -14.38
CA LYS A 57 -0.49 13.17 -15.31
C LYS A 57 0.79 12.82 -14.55
N GLU A 58 0.69 11.88 -13.62
CA GLU A 58 1.82 11.50 -12.77
C GLU A 58 2.90 10.72 -13.55
N LYS A 59 4.16 11.07 -13.29
CA LYS A 59 5.34 10.39 -13.82
C LYS A 59 6.23 10.00 -12.64
N VAL A 60 6.53 8.71 -12.55
CA VAL A 60 7.28 8.16 -11.41
C VAL A 60 8.71 7.85 -11.83
N LEU A 61 9.69 8.47 -11.17
CA LEU A 61 11.10 8.07 -11.28
C LEU A 61 11.37 6.90 -10.34
N ILE A 62 12.00 5.84 -10.84
CA ILE A 62 12.46 4.72 -10.02
C ILE A 62 13.98 4.62 -10.12
N THR A 63 14.65 4.78 -8.99
CA THR A 63 16.11 4.66 -8.90
C THR A 63 16.53 3.88 -7.64
N CYS A 64 17.78 3.43 -7.62
CA CYS A 64 18.33 2.67 -6.51
C CYS A 64 19.75 3.11 -6.17
N SER A 65 20.16 2.87 -4.93
CA SER A 65 21.54 3.07 -4.51
C SER A 65 22.46 2.01 -5.13
N ARG A 66 23.75 2.36 -5.26
CA ARG A 66 24.78 1.35 -5.53
C ARG A 66 24.78 0.24 -4.47
N ARG A 67 25.29 -0.93 -4.87
CA ARG A 67 25.42 -2.15 -4.04
C ARG A 67 24.08 -2.74 -3.56
N ILE A 68 22.99 -2.55 -4.33
CA ILE A 68 21.72 -3.24 -4.09
C ILE A 68 21.85 -4.77 -4.29
N ILE A 69 21.31 -5.53 -3.34
CA ILE A 69 21.26 -7.01 -3.37
C ILE A 69 20.42 -7.49 -4.56
N TYR A 70 20.69 -8.70 -5.04
CA TYR A 70 19.91 -9.38 -6.08
C TYR A 70 18.40 -9.34 -5.82
N ARG A 71 17.93 -9.83 -4.66
CA ARG A 71 16.49 -9.85 -4.31
C ARG A 71 15.82 -8.48 -4.44
N TYR A 72 16.44 -7.42 -3.91
CA TYR A 72 15.89 -6.06 -3.97
C TYR A 72 15.92 -5.45 -5.38
N ARG A 73 16.86 -5.89 -6.22
CA ARG A 73 16.91 -5.49 -7.63
C ARG A 73 15.76 -6.09 -8.43
N HIS A 74 15.43 -7.36 -8.19
CA HIS A 74 14.25 -8.00 -8.78
C HIS A 74 12.97 -7.32 -8.30
N LEU A 75 12.86 -6.99 -7.00
CA LEU A 75 11.73 -6.19 -6.49
C LEU A 75 11.60 -4.85 -7.24
N MET A 76 12.69 -4.11 -7.39
CA MET A 76 12.68 -2.83 -8.13
C MET A 76 12.25 -3.03 -9.59
N GLN A 77 12.77 -4.06 -10.27
CA GLN A 77 12.35 -4.40 -11.64
C GLN A 77 10.88 -4.79 -11.70
N ASN A 78 10.37 -5.48 -10.69
CA ASN A 78 8.95 -5.83 -10.60
C ASN A 78 8.09 -4.57 -10.49
N VAL A 79 8.44 -3.61 -9.62
CA VAL A 79 7.71 -2.33 -9.52
C VAL A 79 7.76 -1.55 -10.84
N VAL A 80 8.91 -1.54 -11.53
CA VAL A 80 9.02 -0.92 -12.88
C VAL A 80 8.13 -1.62 -13.90
N SER A 81 7.96 -2.93 -13.83
CA SER A 81 7.06 -3.65 -14.75
C SER A 81 5.58 -3.45 -14.44
N LEU A 82 5.24 -3.23 -13.18
CA LEU A 82 3.87 -2.97 -12.73
C LEU A 82 3.39 -1.57 -13.13
N LEU A 83 4.26 -0.57 -13.06
CA LEU A 83 3.90 0.83 -13.30
C LEU A 83 4.28 1.25 -14.74
N PRO A 84 3.33 1.40 -15.67
CA PRO A 84 3.64 1.74 -17.06
C PRO A 84 4.24 3.15 -17.23
N HIS A 85 3.88 4.08 -16.34
CA HIS A 85 4.38 5.46 -16.26
C HIS A 85 5.68 5.60 -15.45
N ALA A 86 6.24 4.49 -14.96
CA ALA A 86 7.53 4.51 -14.30
C ALA A 86 8.69 4.64 -15.30
N LYS A 87 9.62 5.53 -14.99
CA LYS A 87 10.91 5.68 -15.66
C LYS A 87 12.00 5.14 -14.76
N LYS A 88 12.73 4.13 -15.23
CA LYS A 88 13.91 3.61 -14.53
C LYS A 88 15.12 4.48 -14.87
N ASP A 89 15.89 4.88 -13.86
CA ASP A 89 17.17 5.57 -14.05
C ASP A 89 18.37 4.71 -13.62
N SER A 90 19.56 5.25 -13.87
CA SER A 90 20.86 4.78 -13.41
C SER A 90 20.96 4.77 -11.88
N LYS A 91 21.91 3.99 -11.37
CA LYS A 91 22.10 3.81 -9.92
C LYS A 91 22.82 5.01 -9.34
N VAL A 92 22.29 5.58 -8.27
CA VAL A 92 22.85 6.76 -7.61
C VAL A 92 24.00 6.34 -6.69
N GLU A 93 25.11 7.09 -6.73
CA GLU A 93 26.24 6.89 -5.83
C GLU A 93 25.93 7.37 -4.41
N SER A 94 26.53 6.72 -3.41
CA SER A 94 26.32 7.09 -1.99
C SER A 94 26.82 8.49 -1.62
N LYS A 95 27.74 9.09 -2.39
CA LYS A 95 28.14 10.50 -2.22
C LYS A 95 27.12 11.47 -2.83
N GLN A 96 26.42 11.02 -3.89
CA GLN A 96 25.37 11.74 -4.60
C GLN A 96 23.98 11.44 -4.04
N SER A 97 23.81 10.55 -3.06
CA SER A 97 22.51 10.27 -2.44
C SER A 97 22.04 11.39 -1.49
N LYS A 98 22.59 12.60 -1.63
CA LYS A 98 22.06 13.79 -0.98
C LYS A 98 20.74 14.16 -1.66
N GLY A 99 19.76 14.64 -0.88
CA GLY A 99 18.42 14.95 -1.41
C GLY A 99 18.42 15.90 -2.62
N SER A 100 19.35 16.86 -2.67
CA SER A 100 19.48 17.80 -3.80
C SER A 100 19.71 17.12 -5.14
N ALA A 101 20.71 16.24 -5.23
CA ALA A 101 21.02 15.55 -6.49
C ALA A 101 19.89 14.61 -6.93
N LEU A 102 19.14 14.04 -5.99
CA LEU A 102 17.94 13.26 -6.32
C LEU A 102 16.81 14.16 -6.83
N ASN A 103 16.64 15.37 -6.29
CA ASN A 103 15.67 16.33 -6.78
C ASN A 103 16.01 16.79 -8.22
N GLU A 104 17.28 17.09 -8.47
CA GLU A 104 17.79 17.44 -9.81
C GLU A 104 17.52 16.31 -10.81
N LEU A 105 17.77 15.05 -10.44
CA LEU A 105 17.44 13.90 -11.30
C LEU A 105 15.95 13.78 -11.61
N VAL A 106 15.08 14.06 -10.63
CA VAL A 106 13.63 14.05 -10.80
C VAL A 106 13.19 15.17 -11.75
N GLU A 107 13.78 16.35 -11.62
CA GLU A 107 13.53 17.50 -12.49
C GLU A 107 14.01 17.27 -13.93
N LEU A 108 15.23 16.74 -14.10
CA LEU A 108 15.81 16.37 -15.41
C LEU A 108 14.95 15.35 -16.16
N ARG A 109 14.28 14.44 -15.44
CA ARG A 109 13.36 13.45 -16.02
C ARG A 109 11.92 13.95 -16.11
N SER A 110 11.66 15.16 -15.64
CA SER A 110 10.35 15.80 -15.50
C SER A 110 9.34 14.85 -14.85
N CYS A 111 9.75 14.24 -13.75
CA CYS A 111 8.92 13.34 -12.94
C CYS A 111 8.30 14.11 -11.77
N SER A 112 7.07 13.76 -11.42
CA SER A 112 6.32 14.35 -10.30
C SER A 112 6.55 13.59 -8.99
N SER A 113 6.87 12.30 -9.10
CA SER A 113 7.06 11.40 -7.97
C SER A 113 8.36 10.61 -8.14
N CYS A 114 8.99 10.22 -7.02
CA CYS A 114 10.21 9.43 -7.01
C CYS A 114 10.14 8.29 -6.00
N LEU A 115 10.53 7.10 -6.43
CA LEU A 115 10.76 5.92 -5.60
C LEU A 115 12.27 5.62 -5.59
N PHE A 116 12.91 5.87 -4.46
CA PHE A 116 14.34 5.62 -4.29
C PHE A 116 14.61 4.45 -3.34
N PHE A 117 15.19 3.38 -3.88
CA PHE A 117 15.55 2.17 -3.16
C PHE A 117 16.98 2.32 -2.58
N GLU A 118 17.07 2.62 -1.29
CA GLU A 118 18.32 2.79 -0.56
C GLU A 118 18.71 1.48 0.15
N CYS A 119 19.73 0.79 -0.36
CA CYS A 119 20.27 -0.39 0.29
C CYS A 119 21.45 -0.02 1.21
N ARG A 120 21.34 -0.35 2.50
CA ARG A 120 22.39 -0.10 3.50
C ARG A 120 23.02 -1.42 3.92
N LYS A 121 24.36 -1.42 4.06
CA LYS A 121 25.17 -2.57 4.48
C LYS A 121 24.92 -3.87 3.69
N GLN A 122 24.38 -3.76 2.46
CA GLN A 122 23.97 -4.90 1.64
C GLN A 122 23.06 -5.89 2.39
N LYS A 123 22.21 -5.39 3.30
CA LYS A 123 21.27 -6.22 4.08
C LYS A 123 19.91 -5.58 4.16
N ASP A 124 19.87 -4.32 4.56
CA ASP A 124 18.63 -3.60 4.82
C ASP A 124 18.22 -2.77 3.60
N LEU A 125 16.93 -2.81 3.27
CA LEU A 125 16.34 -2.00 2.22
C LEU A 125 15.46 -0.91 2.83
N TYR A 126 15.75 0.32 2.46
CA TYR A 126 14.90 1.47 2.74
C TYR A 126 14.28 1.96 1.44
N LEU A 127 13.02 2.33 1.48
CA LEU A 127 12.32 2.92 0.35
C LEU A 127 11.95 4.36 0.69
N TRP A 128 12.38 5.28 -0.14
CA TRP A 128 11.93 6.66 -0.11
C TRP A 128 10.83 6.84 -1.14
N MET A 129 9.65 7.26 -0.68
CA MET A 129 8.57 7.72 -1.54
C MET A 129 8.50 9.23 -1.45
N VAL A 130 8.64 9.92 -2.58
CA VAL A 130 8.81 11.37 -2.59
C VAL A 130 7.94 12.02 -3.65
N LYS A 131 7.29 13.11 -3.29
CA LYS A 131 6.67 14.05 -4.22
C LYS A 131 7.61 15.23 -4.43
N SER A 132 7.99 15.48 -5.67
CA SER A 132 8.89 16.58 -6.06
C SER A 132 8.08 17.64 -6.82
N PRO A 133 8.38 18.95 -6.69
CA PRO A 133 9.50 19.58 -5.98
C PRO A 133 9.24 19.95 -4.52
N ALA A 134 7.97 20.12 -4.12
CA ALA A 134 7.62 20.67 -2.81
C ALA A 134 7.75 19.69 -1.62
N GLY A 135 7.79 18.38 -1.88
CA GLY A 135 7.51 17.36 -0.85
C GLY A 135 6.04 16.93 -0.89
N PRO A 136 5.60 16.04 0.02
CA PRO A 136 6.33 15.44 1.13
C PRO A 136 7.21 14.25 0.72
N SER A 137 8.09 13.83 1.63
CA SER A 137 8.87 12.59 1.48
C SER A 137 8.67 11.67 2.67
N VAL A 138 8.62 10.37 2.40
CA VAL A 138 8.42 9.34 3.41
C VAL A 138 9.50 8.29 3.28
N LYS A 139 10.11 7.96 4.41
CA LYS A 139 11.08 6.88 4.50
C LYS A 139 10.42 5.64 5.11
N PHE A 140 10.51 4.52 4.39
CA PHE A 140 10.06 3.22 4.84
C PHE A 140 11.25 2.27 5.02
N LEU A 141 11.15 1.37 6.00
CA LEU A 141 11.91 0.12 6.02
C LEU A 141 11.11 -0.95 5.28
N VAL A 142 11.72 -1.59 4.29
CA VAL A 142 11.07 -2.66 3.53
C VAL A 142 11.44 -4.02 4.13
N ASN A 143 10.43 -4.74 4.60
CA ASN A 143 10.53 -6.07 5.19
C ASN A 143 9.76 -7.10 4.35
N ALA A 144 10.00 -8.40 4.62
CA ALA A 144 9.27 -9.52 4.04
C ALA A 144 9.12 -9.44 2.50
N VAL A 145 10.23 -9.16 1.81
CA VAL A 145 10.24 -9.03 0.34
C VAL A 145 10.18 -10.40 -0.32
N HIS A 146 9.12 -10.58 -1.11
CA HIS A 146 8.89 -11.68 -2.02
C HIS A 146 8.74 -11.16 -3.46
N THR A 147 9.58 -11.65 -4.35
CA THR A 147 9.60 -11.22 -5.77
C THR A 147 8.60 -12.01 -6.61
N MET A 148 8.22 -11.50 -7.78
CA MET A 148 7.29 -12.21 -8.69
C MET A 148 7.81 -13.58 -9.16
N GLU A 149 9.13 -13.81 -9.10
CA GLU A 149 9.77 -15.08 -9.51
C GLU A 149 9.66 -16.19 -8.45
N GLU A 150 8.99 -15.96 -7.31
CA GLU A 150 8.83 -16.99 -6.29
C GLU A 150 7.75 -18.02 -6.67
N LEU A 151 8.06 -19.31 -6.50
CA LEU A 151 7.23 -20.44 -6.94
C LEU A 151 5.79 -20.44 -6.40
N LYS A 152 5.53 -19.80 -5.26
CA LYS A 152 4.20 -19.77 -4.63
C LYS A 152 3.22 -18.82 -5.32
N LEU A 153 3.72 -17.95 -6.20
CA LEU A 153 2.93 -16.95 -6.89
C LEU A 153 2.61 -17.48 -8.28
N THR A 154 1.37 -17.92 -8.48
CA THR A 154 0.92 -18.61 -9.70
C THR A 154 0.16 -17.70 -10.66
N GLY A 155 -0.21 -16.49 -10.22
CA GLY A 155 -0.96 -15.54 -11.04
C GLY A 155 -0.09 -14.89 -12.12
N ASN A 156 -0.73 -14.43 -13.19
CA ASN A 156 -0.11 -13.62 -14.24
C ASN A 156 -1.07 -12.54 -14.69
N HIS A 157 -0.58 -11.34 -14.99
CA HIS A 157 -1.44 -10.28 -15.50
C HIS A 157 -0.79 -9.50 -16.63
N LEU A 158 -1.63 -8.84 -17.42
CA LEU A 158 -1.24 -8.08 -18.57
C LEU A 158 -0.36 -6.90 -18.17
N LYS A 159 0.85 -6.84 -18.72
CA LYS A 159 1.77 -5.72 -18.49
C LYS A 159 1.17 -4.42 -19.03
N GLY A 160 1.10 -3.41 -18.16
CA GLY A 160 0.54 -2.10 -18.48
C GLY A 160 -1.00 -2.02 -18.39
N SER A 161 -1.69 -3.08 -17.95
CA SER A 161 -3.10 -2.95 -17.56
C SER A 161 -3.26 -1.96 -16.39
N ARG A 162 -4.46 -1.40 -16.25
CA ARG A 162 -4.73 -0.39 -15.21
C ARG A 162 -5.09 -1.11 -13.91
N PRO A 163 -4.26 -1.02 -12.85
CA PRO A 163 -4.56 -1.68 -11.58
C PRO A 163 -5.78 -1.03 -10.92
N LEU A 164 -6.59 -1.85 -10.25
CA LEU A 164 -7.51 -1.35 -9.24
C LEU A 164 -6.74 -1.19 -7.92
N LEU A 165 -6.92 -0.06 -7.24
CA LEU A 165 -6.30 0.19 -5.94
C LEU A 165 -7.32 -0.03 -4.84
N THR A 166 -7.03 -0.95 -3.92
CA THR A 166 -7.86 -1.22 -2.76
C THR A 166 -7.08 -0.91 -1.49
N PHE A 167 -7.68 -0.09 -0.62
CA PHE A 167 -7.12 0.30 0.67
C PHE A 167 -7.99 -0.24 1.81
N SER A 168 -7.36 -0.74 2.88
CA SER A 168 -8.09 -1.06 4.12
C SER A 168 -8.66 0.21 4.77
N SER A 169 -9.80 0.08 5.46
CA SER A 169 -10.44 1.20 6.21
C SER A 169 -9.52 1.84 7.25
N ASN A 170 -8.51 1.11 7.74
CA ASN A 170 -7.50 1.60 8.68
C ASN A 170 -6.74 2.84 8.17
N PHE A 171 -6.64 3.04 6.85
CA PHE A 171 -5.96 4.21 6.30
C PHE A 171 -6.68 5.53 6.59
N ASP A 172 -7.98 5.49 6.87
CA ASP A 172 -8.80 6.68 7.13
C ASP A 172 -8.84 7.07 8.61
N GLN A 173 -8.19 6.32 9.50
CA GLN A 173 -8.21 6.56 10.94
C GLN A 173 -7.27 7.69 11.37
N GLN A 174 -6.00 7.67 10.95
CA GLN A 174 -4.99 8.65 11.39
C GLN A 174 -4.55 9.57 10.23
N PRO A 175 -4.21 10.85 10.50
CA PRO A 175 -3.84 11.79 9.45
C PRO A 175 -2.62 11.37 8.62
N HIS A 176 -1.62 10.76 9.25
CA HIS A 176 -0.45 10.30 8.54
C HIS A 176 -0.78 9.13 7.59
N TRP A 177 -1.70 8.24 7.97
CA TRP A 177 -2.17 7.19 7.06
C TRP A 177 -2.97 7.74 5.89
N LYS A 178 -3.79 8.78 6.09
CA LYS A 178 -4.49 9.48 4.99
C LYS A 178 -3.51 10.09 4.01
N LEU A 179 -2.44 10.72 4.50
CA LEU A 179 -1.37 11.25 3.66
C LEU A 179 -0.70 10.14 2.84
N LEU A 180 -0.40 9.00 3.48
CA LEU A 180 0.20 7.86 2.79
C LEU A 180 -0.74 7.25 1.75
N LYS A 181 -2.03 7.14 2.05
CA LYS A 181 -3.06 6.68 1.11
C LYS A 181 -3.09 7.57 -0.14
N GLU A 182 -3.06 8.89 0.04
CA GLU A 182 -3.05 9.84 -1.08
C GLU A 182 -1.76 9.74 -1.91
N MET A 183 -0.59 9.71 -1.25
CA MET A 183 0.70 9.54 -1.95
C MET A 183 0.77 8.23 -2.73
N ILE A 184 0.34 7.12 -2.13
CA ILE A 184 0.31 5.80 -2.77
C ILE A 184 -0.66 5.82 -3.94
N THR A 185 -1.84 6.44 -3.78
CA THR A 185 -2.83 6.56 -4.86
C THR A 185 -2.23 7.28 -6.05
N GLN A 186 -1.55 8.42 -5.84
CA GLN A 186 -0.93 9.18 -6.93
C GLN A 186 0.23 8.42 -7.61
N ILE A 187 1.02 7.66 -6.86
CA ILE A 187 2.18 6.91 -7.39
C ILE A 187 1.73 5.67 -8.16
N PHE A 188 0.83 4.88 -7.57
CA PHE A 188 0.45 3.56 -8.09
C PHE A 188 -0.75 3.62 -9.06
N ALA A 189 -1.52 4.71 -9.07
CA ALA A 189 -2.54 4.90 -10.10
C ALA A 189 -1.89 5.14 -11.45
N THR A 190 -2.29 4.35 -12.44
CA THR A 190 -1.88 4.55 -13.83
C THR A 190 -2.64 5.74 -14.42
N PRO A 191 -1.94 6.78 -14.93
CA PRO A 191 -2.56 7.90 -15.64
C PRO A 191 -3.42 7.41 -16.81
N LYS A 192 -4.59 8.03 -16.99
CA LYS A 192 -5.45 7.78 -18.15
C LYS A 192 -4.69 8.14 -19.43
N ASP A 193 -4.85 7.32 -20.46
CA ASP A 193 -4.27 7.52 -21.79
C ASP A 193 -2.73 7.57 -21.83
N HIS A 194 -2.06 6.95 -20.84
CA HIS A 194 -0.62 6.76 -20.90
C HIS A 194 -0.26 5.82 -22.08
N ARG A 195 0.76 6.16 -22.87
CA ARG A 195 1.15 5.42 -24.10
C ARG A 195 1.34 3.91 -23.93
N LYS A 196 1.77 3.47 -22.75
CA LYS A 196 1.99 2.04 -22.41
C LYS A 196 0.82 1.41 -21.65
N ALA A 197 -0.20 2.19 -21.29
CA ALA A 197 -1.36 1.70 -20.57
C ALA A 197 -2.29 0.98 -21.54
N LYS A 198 -2.84 -0.14 -21.08
CA LYS A 198 -3.86 -0.92 -21.78
C LYS A 198 -5.22 -0.63 -21.14
N PRO A 199 -6.32 -0.71 -21.90
CA PRO A 199 -7.64 -0.31 -21.42
C PRO A 199 -8.20 -1.24 -20.34
N PHE A 200 -7.79 -2.51 -20.33
CA PHE A 200 -8.33 -3.55 -19.45
C PHE A 200 -7.83 -3.45 -17.99
N HIS A 201 -8.69 -3.90 -17.08
CA HIS A 201 -8.41 -4.09 -15.66
C HIS A 201 -8.22 -5.59 -15.40
N ASP A 202 -7.00 -6.00 -15.10
CA ASP A 202 -6.62 -7.42 -14.98
C ASP A 202 -6.07 -7.76 -13.59
N HIS A 203 -5.69 -6.76 -12.81
CA HIS A 203 -5.09 -6.96 -11.50
C HIS A 203 -5.47 -5.86 -10.50
N VAL A 204 -5.32 -6.21 -9.22
CA VAL A 204 -5.66 -5.38 -8.07
C VAL A 204 -4.45 -5.26 -7.17
N PHE A 205 -4.10 -4.02 -6.83
CA PHE A 205 -3.15 -3.72 -5.76
C PHE A 205 -3.91 -3.54 -4.45
N VAL A 206 -3.57 -4.37 -3.48
CA VAL A 206 -4.16 -4.35 -2.16
C VAL A 206 -3.14 -3.80 -1.18
N PHE A 207 -3.51 -2.70 -0.53
CA PHE A 207 -2.78 -2.10 0.57
C PHE A 207 -3.56 -2.33 1.87
N SER A 208 -2.96 -3.08 2.80
CA SER A 208 -3.57 -3.38 4.10
C SER A 208 -2.64 -2.96 5.22
N ILE A 209 -3.18 -2.33 6.27
CA ILE A 209 -2.41 -2.03 7.49
C ILE A 209 -2.61 -3.17 8.48
N VAL A 210 -1.51 -3.79 8.91
CA VAL A 210 -1.47 -4.80 9.97
C VAL A 210 -0.24 -4.51 10.83
N ASP A 211 -0.41 -4.43 12.14
CA ASP A 211 0.67 -4.11 13.11
C ASP A 211 1.44 -2.81 12.77
N ASP A 212 0.72 -1.77 12.36
CA ASP A 212 1.28 -0.48 11.89
C ASP A 212 2.26 -0.62 10.70
N HIS A 213 2.18 -1.73 9.98
CA HIS A 213 2.90 -1.94 8.72
C HIS A 213 1.94 -2.01 7.55
N ILE A 214 2.34 -1.39 6.44
CA ILE A 214 1.59 -1.46 5.19
C ILE A 214 2.05 -2.70 4.42
N TRP A 215 1.15 -3.65 4.24
CA TRP A 215 1.33 -4.80 3.38
C TRP A 215 0.87 -4.47 1.96
N PHE A 216 1.76 -4.69 1.00
CA PHE A 216 1.44 -4.64 -0.42
C PHE A 216 1.27 -6.05 -0.96
N ARG A 217 0.17 -6.28 -1.68
CA ARG A 217 -0.10 -7.51 -2.41
C ARG A 217 -0.70 -7.20 -3.78
N ASN A 218 -0.39 -8.05 -4.75
CA ASN A 218 -0.88 -7.94 -6.12
C ASN A 218 -1.61 -9.22 -6.50
N TYR A 219 -2.87 -9.07 -6.90
CA TYR A 219 -3.76 -10.15 -7.27
C TYR A 219 -4.24 -10.01 -8.71
N GLN A 220 -4.20 -11.09 -9.46
CA GLN A 220 -4.86 -11.21 -10.75
C GLN A 220 -6.37 -11.41 -10.53
N ILE A 221 -7.17 -10.75 -11.36
CA ILE A 221 -8.60 -10.95 -11.47
C ILE A 221 -8.82 -12.17 -12.39
N SER A 222 -9.20 -13.31 -11.81
CA SER A 222 -9.57 -14.49 -12.59
C SER A 222 -11.08 -14.62 -12.60
N VAL A 223 -11.66 -14.44 -13.79
CA VAL A 223 -13.06 -14.76 -14.05
C VAL A 223 -13.08 -16.10 -14.77
N PRO A 224 -13.71 -17.15 -14.21
CA PRO A 224 -13.85 -18.43 -14.90
C PRO A 224 -14.65 -18.19 -16.18
N HIS A 225 -13.99 -18.34 -17.32
CA HIS A 225 -14.63 -18.21 -18.63
C HIS A 225 -15.26 -19.55 -18.98
N ASN A 226 -16.60 -19.57 -19.13
CA ASN A 226 -17.23 -20.59 -19.96
C ASN A 226 -17.06 -20.13 -21.40
N GLU A 227 -16.81 -21.06 -22.34
CA GLU A 227 -16.32 -20.84 -23.72
C GLU A 227 -17.15 -19.93 -24.66
N ILE A 228 -18.15 -19.21 -24.14
CA ILE A 228 -19.00 -18.31 -24.91
C ILE A 228 -18.63 -16.87 -24.50
N ASP A 229 -18.03 -16.14 -25.43
CA ASP A 229 -17.35 -14.82 -25.35
C ASP A 229 -18.13 -13.63 -24.75
N LYS A 230 -19.22 -13.85 -24.02
CA LYS A 230 -19.93 -12.82 -23.26
C LYS A 230 -19.93 -13.23 -21.80
N VAL A 231 -19.21 -12.48 -20.98
CA VAL A 231 -19.24 -12.63 -19.53
C VAL A 231 -20.68 -12.46 -19.06
N ASP A 232 -21.37 -13.58 -18.81
CA ASP A 232 -22.70 -13.56 -18.21
C ASP A 232 -22.59 -12.82 -16.87
N LYS A 233 -23.57 -11.98 -16.54
CA LYS A 233 -23.57 -11.23 -15.26
C LYS A 233 -23.42 -12.15 -14.03
N GLY A 234 -23.81 -13.43 -14.16
CA GLY A 234 -23.61 -14.47 -13.13
C GLY A 234 -22.17 -15.01 -13.01
N GLY A 235 -21.28 -14.72 -13.97
CA GLY A 235 -19.85 -15.03 -13.87
C GLY A 235 -19.09 -14.09 -12.93
N LEU A 236 -19.66 -12.92 -12.62
CA LEU A 236 -19.07 -11.95 -11.69
C LEU A 236 -19.05 -12.48 -10.24
N ASP A 237 -20.07 -13.27 -9.86
CA ASP A 237 -20.17 -13.89 -8.54
C ASP A 237 -19.11 -14.97 -8.29
N LYS A 238 -18.47 -15.47 -9.35
CA LYS A 238 -17.39 -16.48 -9.28
C LYS A 238 -16.00 -15.86 -9.51
N MET A 239 -15.86 -14.55 -9.40
CA MET A 239 -14.58 -13.89 -9.54
C MET A 239 -13.63 -14.34 -8.42
N THR A 240 -12.48 -14.90 -8.82
CA THR A 240 -11.43 -15.33 -7.90
C THR A 240 -10.19 -14.45 -8.05
N LEU A 241 -9.44 -14.32 -6.97
CA LEU A 241 -8.20 -13.55 -6.93
C LEU A 241 -7.02 -14.49 -6.77
N VAL A 242 -6.08 -14.46 -7.71
CA VAL A 242 -4.87 -15.30 -7.70
C VAL A 242 -3.66 -14.41 -7.44
N GLU A 243 -2.79 -14.78 -6.49
CA GLU A 243 -1.63 -13.95 -6.13
C GLU A 243 -0.54 -14.01 -7.21
N VAL A 244 -0.09 -12.84 -7.69
CA VAL A 244 0.97 -12.67 -8.71
C VAL A 244 2.28 -12.19 -8.07
N GLY A 245 2.16 -11.35 -7.05
CA GLY A 245 3.27 -10.63 -6.44
C GLY A 245 3.70 -9.38 -7.21
N PRO A 246 4.74 -8.67 -6.74
CA PRO A 246 5.55 -8.95 -5.56
C PRO A 246 4.78 -8.69 -4.27
N ARG A 247 5.22 -9.32 -3.17
CA ARG A 247 4.71 -9.08 -1.82
C ARG A 247 5.80 -8.46 -0.97
N TYR A 248 5.47 -7.39 -0.26
CA TYR A 248 6.41 -6.75 0.66
C TYR A 248 5.67 -5.95 1.72
N CYS A 249 6.38 -5.70 2.81
CA CYS A 249 5.88 -4.98 3.97
C CYS A 249 6.65 -3.67 4.12
N LEU A 250 5.93 -2.57 4.25
CA LEU A 250 6.48 -1.23 4.42
C LEU A 250 6.24 -0.77 5.86
N ASN A 251 7.31 -0.56 6.61
CA ASN A 251 7.25 0.02 7.94
C ASN A 251 7.63 1.51 7.87
N PRO A 252 6.71 2.46 8.12
CA PRO A 252 7.02 3.88 8.10
C PRO A 252 8.00 4.26 9.21
N ILE A 253 9.04 5.00 8.85
CA ILE A 253 10.09 5.48 9.78
C ILE A 253 9.81 6.93 10.14
N LYS A 254 9.87 7.81 9.13
CA LYS A 254 9.71 9.26 9.26
C LYS A 254 9.04 9.82 8.01
N ILE A 255 8.23 10.85 8.21
CA ILE A 255 7.64 11.69 7.16
C ILE A 255 8.28 13.07 7.27
N PHE A 256 8.74 13.60 6.14
CA PHE A 256 9.31 14.93 6.03
C PHE A 256 8.39 15.81 5.19
N GLY A 257 8.33 17.09 5.54
CA GLY A 257 7.53 18.07 4.80
C GLY A 257 8.09 18.40 3.42
N GLY A 258 9.40 18.27 3.21
CA GLY A 258 10.07 18.56 1.95
C GLY A 258 10.44 17.31 1.14
N SER A 259 11.00 17.54 -0.04
CA SER A 259 11.53 16.48 -0.91
C SER A 259 12.94 16.04 -0.45
N PHE A 260 13.08 14.77 -0.04
CA PHE A 260 14.30 14.17 0.52
C PHE A 260 14.93 14.95 1.71
N GLY A 261 14.11 15.71 2.44
CA GLY A 261 14.55 16.54 3.55
C GLY A 261 13.43 17.45 4.08
N GLY A 262 13.80 18.44 4.89
CA GLY A 262 12.85 19.36 5.51
C GLY A 262 12.43 18.94 6.93
N PRO A 263 11.48 19.67 7.55
CA PRO A 263 11.04 19.39 8.91
C PRO A 263 10.37 18.01 8.98
N THR A 264 10.60 17.30 10.09
CA THR A 264 9.96 16.00 10.33
C THR A 264 8.53 16.23 10.80
N LEU A 265 7.55 15.79 10.01
CA LEU A 265 6.13 15.91 10.32
C LEU A 265 5.62 14.76 11.19
N TYR A 266 6.23 13.58 11.02
CA TYR A 266 5.86 12.38 11.77
C TYR A 266 7.10 11.50 11.95
N GLU A 267 7.22 10.91 13.13
CA GLU A 267 8.23 9.91 13.47
C GLU A 267 7.53 8.74 14.16
N ASN A 268 7.77 7.53 13.66
CA ASN A 268 7.15 6.34 14.22
C ASN A 268 7.86 5.94 15.53
N PRO A 269 7.18 5.98 16.69
CA PRO A 269 7.79 5.61 17.98
C PRO A 269 8.10 4.12 18.09
N PHE A 270 7.39 3.26 17.35
CA PHE A 270 7.56 1.81 17.38
C PHE A 270 8.66 1.32 16.43
N TYR A 271 9.22 2.20 15.61
CA TYR A 271 10.26 1.82 14.68
C TYR A 271 11.60 1.59 15.40
N VAL A 272 12.10 0.37 15.33
CA VAL A 272 13.46 0.01 15.77
C VAL A 272 14.32 -0.31 14.56
N SER A 273 15.47 0.34 14.45
CA SER A 273 16.36 0.09 13.31
C SER A 273 16.93 -1.34 13.33
N PRO A 274 17.06 -2.03 12.17
CA PRO A 274 17.65 -3.36 12.12
C PRO A 274 19.08 -3.42 12.68
N ASN A 275 19.81 -2.31 12.61
CA ASN A 275 21.14 -2.19 13.20
C ASN A 275 21.10 -2.23 14.73
N GLN A 276 20.11 -1.58 15.34
CA GLN A 276 19.91 -1.60 16.78
C GLN A 276 19.48 -2.98 17.27
N ILE A 277 18.61 -3.67 16.53
CA ILE A 277 18.23 -5.06 16.84
C ILE A 277 19.49 -5.96 16.84
N ARG A 278 20.31 -5.89 15.79
CA ARG A 278 21.58 -6.64 15.71
C ARG A 278 22.56 -6.26 16.82
N ALA A 279 22.64 -4.99 17.19
CA ALA A 279 23.49 -4.53 18.28
C ALA A 279 23.01 -5.09 19.63
N LEU A 280 21.70 -5.10 19.87
CA LEU A 280 21.09 -5.69 21.06
C LEU A 280 21.31 -7.20 21.12
N GLU A 281 21.16 -7.92 20.01
CA GLU A 281 21.47 -9.35 19.92
C GLU A 281 22.95 -9.63 20.20
N LYS A 282 23.85 -8.82 19.62
CA LYS A 282 25.29 -8.94 19.87
C LYS A 282 25.61 -8.66 21.33
N ARG A 283 24.97 -7.65 21.96
CA ARG A 283 25.13 -7.33 23.39
C ARG A 283 24.62 -8.46 24.29
N LYS A 284 23.45 -9.05 23.99
CA LYS A 284 22.92 -10.22 24.69
C LYS A 284 23.90 -11.41 24.62
N LYS A 285 24.55 -11.60 23.47
CA LYS A 285 25.58 -12.64 23.27
C LYS A 285 26.91 -12.31 23.95
N ALA A 286 27.30 -11.04 24.03
CA ALA A 286 28.59 -10.56 24.54
C ALA A 286 28.84 -10.88 26.03
N GLY A 287 27.83 -11.26 26.81
CA GLY A 287 27.99 -11.68 28.20
C GLY A 287 28.27 -13.18 28.40
N LYS A 288 28.09 -14.03 27.37
CA LYS A 288 28.19 -15.49 27.54
C LYS A 288 29.61 -15.93 27.96
N TYR A 289 30.64 -15.36 27.34
CA TYR A 289 32.03 -15.69 27.65
C TYR A 289 32.40 -15.25 29.07
N ALA A 290 32.09 -14.00 29.44
CA ALA A 290 32.33 -13.50 30.79
C ALA A 290 31.59 -14.33 31.87
N LYS A 291 30.34 -14.73 31.60
CA LYS A 291 29.59 -15.66 32.47
C LYS A 291 30.27 -17.02 32.58
N LYS A 292 30.78 -17.58 31.47
CA LYS A 292 31.50 -18.86 31.45
C LYS A 292 32.80 -18.79 32.26
N VAL A 293 33.55 -17.69 32.15
CA VAL A 293 34.78 -17.47 32.94
C VAL A 293 34.44 -17.35 34.42
N LYS A 294 33.44 -16.53 34.79
CA LYS A 294 32.98 -16.41 36.18
C LYS A 294 32.49 -17.75 36.76
N ALA A 295 31.77 -18.55 35.97
CA ALA A 295 31.34 -19.88 36.37
C ALA A 295 32.52 -20.84 36.59
N LYS A 296 33.55 -20.81 35.73
CA LYS A 296 34.76 -21.63 35.89
C LYS A 296 35.54 -21.25 37.16
N VAL A 297 35.66 -19.95 37.45
CA VAL A 297 36.30 -19.46 38.69
C VAL A 297 35.48 -19.89 39.91
N ARG A 298 34.16 -19.71 39.88
CA ARG A 298 33.27 -20.14 40.97
C ARG A 298 33.36 -21.64 41.23
N ARG A 299 33.43 -22.47 40.18
CA ARG A 299 33.58 -23.92 40.32
C ARG A 299 34.90 -24.28 40.99
N LYS A 300 36.00 -23.65 40.59
CA LYS A 300 37.32 -23.86 41.23
C LYS A 300 37.32 -23.44 42.70
N MET A 301 36.70 -22.31 43.03
CA MET A 301 36.56 -21.87 44.42
C MET A 301 35.74 -22.88 45.23
N HIS A 302 34.62 -23.36 44.69
CA HIS A 302 33.81 -24.40 45.33
C HIS A 302 34.54 -25.74 45.49
N GLU A 303 35.33 -26.15 44.49
CA GLU A 303 36.19 -27.35 44.57
C GLU A 303 37.27 -27.19 45.66
N MET A 304 37.80 -25.98 45.87
CA MET A 304 38.76 -25.70 46.96
C MET A 304 38.10 -25.58 48.34
N GLU A 305 36.92 -24.98 48.42
CA GLU A 305 36.17 -24.81 49.68
C GLU A 305 35.56 -26.12 50.18
N ASN A 306 35.17 -27.01 49.26
CA ASN A 306 34.62 -28.34 49.57
C ASN A 306 35.64 -29.45 49.28
N THR A 307 36.87 -29.30 49.78
CA THR A 307 37.78 -30.44 49.89
C THR A 307 37.24 -31.38 50.95
N LEU A 308 36.84 -32.58 50.53
CA LEU A 308 36.44 -33.66 51.45
C LEU A 308 37.62 -33.99 52.37
N GLU A 309 37.34 -34.16 53.66
CA GLU A 309 38.36 -34.66 54.57
C GLU A 309 38.85 -36.03 54.08
N PRO A 310 40.16 -36.30 54.13
CA PRO A 310 40.69 -37.61 53.80
C PRO A 310 40.00 -38.66 54.67
N ASP A 311 39.42 -39.68 54.04
CA ASP A 311 38.82 -40.80 54.76
C ASP A 311 39.93 -41.55 55.51
N GLU A 312 39.88 -41.52 56.85
CA GLU A 312 40.86 -42.12 57.74
C GLU A 312 41.03 -43.65 57.53
N PHE A 313 40.06 -44.30 56.88
CA PHE A 313 40.08 -45.74 56.57
C PHE A 313 40.41 -46.06 55.10
N ALA A 314 40.74 -45.07 54.27
CA ALA A 314 40.94 -45.25 52.82
C ALA A 314 42.09 -46.22 52.43
N ASP A 315 43.05 -46.44 53.33
CA ASP A 315 44.19 -47.34 53.12
C ASP A 315 44.02 -48.70 53.79
N LEU A 316 42.93 -48.95 54.54
CA LEU A 316 42.68 -50.20 55.26
C LEU A 316 42.49 -51.42 54.33
N TRP A 317 42.15 -51.17 53.06
CA TRP A 317 41.83 -52.21 52.06
C TRP A 317 42.78 -52.23 50.86
N LYS A 318 43.91 -51.52 50.89
CA LYS A 318 44.89 -51.47 49.78
C LYS A 318 46.01 -52.50 49.85
N GLY A 319 45.93 -53.46 50.77
CA GLY A 319 46.94 -54.51 50.92
C GLY A 319 46.31 -55.88 51.06
N GLU A 320 45.90 -56.46 49.94
CA GLU A 320 45.78 -57.92 49.72
C GLU A 320 45.56 -58.15 48.22
N ASP A 321 46.66 -58.11 47.45
CA ASP A 321 46.89 -58.81 46.18
C ASP A 321 48.36 -58.63 45.74
#